data_AF-A0A0D5ZJA3-F1
#
_entry.id   AF-A0A0D5ZJA3-F1
#
_cell.length_a   1.000
_cell.length_b   1.000
_cell.length_c   1.000
_cell.angle_alpha   90.00
_cell.angle_beta   90.00
_cell.angle_gamma   90.00
#
_symmetry.space_group_name_H-M   'P 1'
#
loop_
_entity.id
_entity.type
_entity.pdbx_description
1 polymer ?
#
loop_
_entity_poly.entity_id
_entity_poly.type
_entity_poly.pdbx_seq_one_letter_code
_entity_poly.pdbx_strand_id
1 'polypeptide(L)'
;MRHKIDISNWNIEVKDFFDISKYSHISSNLLINNFINKHHKELGFLVNKIWWYELSGNFEKEEIYNYILSILTMEIDLYHHNFQHRPFEKFWWLNLRYKSLNHFNKIKNRQYQFETKVSNNNLNLSNLFNKIQRTLDGSEKIVAFEEKMKQLQKLLNPKEKECLDQICNKNDACKFSKNKVNTILKSIRQKYNQIDN
;
A
#
# COMPACT_ATOMS: atom_id res chain seq x y z
N MET A 1 31.43 -7.10 27.36
CA MET A 1 31.43 -6.19 28.54
C MET A 1 29.98 -5.99 28.97
N ARG A 2 29.63 -6.20 30.24
CA ARG A 2 28.28 -5.92 30.74
C ARG A 2 28.18 -4.40 30.93
N HIS A 3 27.50 -3.69 30.02
CA HIS A 3 27.19 -2.28 30.20
C HIS A 3 26.35 -2.12 31.48
N LYS A 4 26.90 -1.40 32.46
CA LYS A 4 26.18 -1.00 33.67
C LYS A 4 25.67 0.42 33.45
N ILE A 5 24.43 0.65 33.82
CA ILE A 5 23.75 1.94 33.81
C ILE A 5 24.04 2.58 35.18
N ASP A 6 24.60 3.78 35.18
CA ASP A 6 24.67 4.60 36.39
C ASP A 6 23.29 5.23 36.64
N ILE A 7 22.70 4.89 37.78
CA ILE A 7 21.37 5.36 38.18
C ILE A 7 21.44 6.29 39.39
N SER A 8 22.63 6.72 39.80
CA SER A 8 22.84 7.53 41.01
C SER A 8 21.96 8.79 41.00
N ASN A 9 21.86 9.44 39.84
CA ASN A 9 21.11 10.68 39.64
C ASN A 9 19.64 10.49 39.25
N TRP A 10 19.15 9.24 39.19
CA TRP A 10 17.75 9.00 38.85
C TRP A 10 16.82 9.45 39.99
N ASN A 11 15.65 10.00 39.62
CA ASN A 11 14.59 10.38 40.54
C ASN A 11 14.17 9.17 41.40
N ILE A 12 13.94 9.41 42.69
CA ILE A 12 13.51 8.39 43.65
C ILE A 12 12.26 7.64 43.17
N GLU A 13 11.31 8.34 42.54
CA GLU A 13 10.07 7.74 42.02
C GLU A 13 10.36 6.70 40.93
N VAL A 14 11.34 6.97 40.07
CA VAL A 14 11.80 6.03 39.03
C VAL A 14 12.46 4.82 39.68
N LYS A 15 13.33 5.06 40.67
CA LYS A 15 14.02 3.99 41.39
C LYS A 15 13.05 3.07 42.13
N ASP A 16 12.05 3.65 42.78
CA ASP A 16 11.02 2.91 43.50
C ASP A 16 10.12 2.15 42.53
N PHE A 17 9.75 2.75 41.39
CA PHE A 17 8.95 2.10 40.37
C PHE A 17 9.60 0.80 39.86
N PHE A 18 10.92 0.79 39.68
CA PHE A 18 11.69 -0.39 39.25
C PHE A 18 12.23 -1.27 40.38
N ASP A 19 12.01 -0.91 41.65
CA ASP A 19 12.61 -1.57 42.82
C ASP A 19 14.15 -1.63 42.75
N ILE A 20 14.77 -0.47 42.50
CA ILE A 20 16.22 -0.33 42.32
C ILE A 20 16.85 0.72 43.23
N SER A 21 16.11 1.21 44.24
CA SER A 21 16.51 2.31 45.12
C SER A 21 17.79 2.03 45.93
N LYS A 22 18.17 0.76 46.07
CA LYS A 22 19.38 0.32 46.78
C LYS A 22 20.64 0.29 45.92
N TYR A 23 20.53 0.48 44.60
CA TYR A 23 21.65 0.38 43.68
C TYR A 23 22.13 1.76 43.23
N SER A 24 23.44 1.90 43.03
CA SER A 24 24.03 3.03 42.30
C SER A 24 24.22 2.70 40.83
N HIS A 25 24.49 1.43 40.52
CA HIS A 25 24.69 0.93 39.16
C HIS A 25 23.88 -0.34 38.95
N ILE A 26 23.24 -0.46 37.80
CA ILE A 26 22.40 -1.62 37.46
C ILE A 26 22.65 -2.10 36.02
N SER A 27 22.58 -3.40 35.78
CA SER A 27 22.57 -3.94 34.42
C SER A 27 21.17 -3.87 33.82
N SER A 28 21.05 -3.62 32.52
CA SER A 28 19.75 -3.60 31.82
C SER A 28 18.89 -4.85 32.07
N ASN A 29 19.52 -6.04 32.15
CA ASN A 29 18.79 -7.28 32.42
C ASN A 29 18.16 -7.30 33.82
N LEU A 30 18.87 -6.79 34.85
CA LEU A 30 18.32 -6.71 36.20
C LEU A 30 17.17 -5.70 36.26
N LEU A 31 17.30 -4.57 35.56
CA LEU A 31 16.23 -3.57 35.44
C LEU A 31 14.96 -4.18 34.80
N ILE A 32 15.12 -4.86 33.67
CA ILE A 32 14.02 -5.52 32.96
C ILE A 32 13.41 -6.62 33.83
N ASN A 33 14.22 -7.46 34.48
CA ASN A 33 13.71 -8.53 35.34
C ASN A 33 12.93 -7.99 36.53
N ASN A 34 13.43 -6.95 37.21
CA ASN A 34 12.71 -6.31 38.30
C ASN A 34 11.38 -5.71 37.83
N PHE A 35 11.38 -5.05 36.67
CA PHE A 35 10.15 -4.52 36.06
C PHE A 35 9.13 -5.63 35.79
N ILE A 36 9.55 -6.70 35.13
CA ILE A 36 8.67 -7.83 34.79
C ILE A 36 8.09 -8.45 36.06
N ASN A 37 8.93 -8.73 37.05
CA ASN A 37 8.48 -9.38 38.29
C ASN A 37 7.45 -8.52 39.03
N LYS A 38 7.72 -7.21 39.14
CA LYS A 38 6.86 -6.28 39.87
C LYS A 38 5.55 -5.99 39.14
N HIS A 39 5.58 -5.83 37.82
CA HIS A 39 4.46 -5.36 37.01
C HIS A 39 3.89 -6.42 36.06
N HIS A 40 4.11 -7.72 36.35
CA HIS A 40 3.73 -8.81 35.44
C HIS A 40 2.24 -8.79 35.07
N LYS A 41 1.36 -8.45 36.02
CA LYS A 41 -0.10 -8.43 35.79
C LYS A 41 -0.50 -7.28 34.89
N GLU A 42 -0.01 -6.08 35.21
CA GLU A 42 -0.25 -4.84 34.49
C GLU A 42 0.26 -4.95 33.06
N LEU A 43 1.46 -5.50 32.89
CA LEU A 43 2.06 -5.79 31.61
C LEU A 43 1.22 -6.80 30.81
N GLY A 44 0.78 -7.89 31.45
CA GLY A 44 -0.12 -8.87 30.83
C GLY A 44 -1.45 -8.24 30.39
N PHE A 45 -2.05 -7.36 31.20
CA PHE A 45 -3.26 -6.63 30.81
C PHE A 45 -3.02 -5.68 29.65
N LEU A 46 -1.88 -4.98 29.64
CA LEU A 46 -1.54 -4.06 28.55
C LEU A 46 -1.34 -4.81 27.24
N VAL A 47 -0.56 -5.90 27.25
CA VAL A 47 -0.32 -6.77 26.09
C VAL A 47 -1.65 -7.30 25.55
N ASN A 48 -2.50 -7.84 26.42
CA ASN A 48 -3.80 -8.34 26.02
C ASN A 48 -4.69 -7.23 25.43
N LYS A 49 -4.71 -6.04 26.03
CA LYS A 49 -5.47 -4.91 25.48
C LYS A 49 -4.97 -4.53 24.08
N ILE A 50 -3.67 -4.35 23.91
CA ILE A 50 -3.09 -3.99 22.60
C ILE A 50 -3.41 -5.06 21.55
N TRP A 51 -3.27 -6.33 21.94
CA TRP A 51 -3.57 -7.47 21.07
C TRP A 51 -5.04 -7.50 20.63
N TRP A 52 -5.98 -7.33 21.57
CA TRP A 52 -7.41 -7.33 21.30
C TRP A 52 -7.89 -6.13 20.48
N TYR A 53 -7.41 -4.93 20.78
CA TYR A 53 -7.96 -3.71 20.18
C TYR A 53 -7.56 -3.54 18.70
N GLU A 54 -6.33 -3.88 18.33
CA GLU A 54 -5.79 -3.46 17.03
C GLU A 54 -5.20 -4.60 16.19
N LEU A 55 -4.84 -5.74 16.81
CA LEU A 55 -3.82 -6.64 16.26
C LEU A 55 -4.20 -8.12 16.22
N SER A 56 -5.41 -8.51 16.63
CA SER A 56 -5.82 -9.92 16.62
C SER A 56 -5.66 -10.52 15.21
N GLY A 57 -4.78 -11.51 15.08
CA GLY A 57 -4.46 -12.19 13.81
C GLY A 57 -3.33 -11.56 12.98
N ASN A 58 -2.81 -10.39 13.35
CA ASN A 58 -1.65 -9.76 12.68
C ASN A 58 -0.34 -9.92 13.45
N PHE A 59 -0.41 -9.99 14.79
CA PHE A 59 0.76 -10.08 15.66
C PHE A 59 0.52 -11.06 16.81
N GLU A 60 1.59 -11.71 17.25
CA GLU A 60 1.58 -12.57 18.44
C GLU A 60 1.71 -11.72 19.72
N LYS A 61 1.23 -12.25 20.85
CA LYS A 61 1.31 -11.51 22.13
C LYS A 61 2.75 -11.33 22.57
N GLU A 62 3.58 -12.31 22.26
CA GLU A 62 5.02 -12.37 22.49
C GLU A 62 5.74 -11.22 21.77
N GLU A 63 5.34 -10.89 20.54
CA GLU A 63 5.91 -9.76 19.79
C GLU A 63 5.59 -8.43 20.46
N ILE A 64 4.34 -8.26 20.90
CA ILE A 64 3.90 -7.07 21.64
C ILE A 64 4.67 -6.94 22.95
N TYR A 65 4.82 -8.04 23.68
CA TYR A 65 5.57 -8.11 24.92
C TYR A 65 7.05 -7.73 24.72
N ASN A 66 7.72 -8.34 23.74
CA ASN A 66 9.12 -8.07 23.43
C ASN A 66 9.34 -6.62 23.00
N TYR A 67 8.43 -6.06 22.19
CA TYR A 67 8.48 -4.65 21.81
C TYR A 67 8.40 -3.73 23.03
N ILE A 68 7.44 -3.96 23.93
CA ILE A 68 7.29 -3.19 25.17
C ILE A 68 8.59 -3.20 25.99
N LEU A 69 9.21 -4.37 26.16
CA LEU A 69 10.46 -4.47 26.92
C LEU A 69 11.63 -3.76 26.22
N SER A 70 11.68 -3.78 24.89
CA SER A 70 12.75 -3.13 24.12
C SER A 70 12.77 -1.61 24.25
N ILE A 71 11.62 -0.98 24.51
CA ILE A 71 11.53 0.47 24.65
C ILE A 71 11.70 0.95 26.10
N LEU A 72 11.82 0.02 27.05
CA LEU A 72 11.89 0.34 28.48
C LEU A 72 13.09 1.25 28.82
N THR A 73 14.29 0.95 28.36
CA THR A 73 15.43 1.83 28.71
C THR A 73 15.31 3.21 28.05
N MET A 74 14.78 3.26 26.82
CA MET A 74 14.63 4.50 26.06
C MET A 74 13.64 5.48 26.70
N GLU A 75 12.54 4.98 27.25
CA GLU A 75 11.53 5.84 27.87
C GLU A 75 12.00 6.44 29.21
N ILE A 76 12.91 5.77 29.93
CA ILE A 76 13.46 6.30 31.17
C ILE A 76 14.33 7.53 30.87
N ASP A 77 15.19 7.42 29.87
CA ASP A 77 16.01 8.54 29.41
C ASP A 77 15.13 9.72 28.94
N LEU A 78 14.05 9.44 28.19
CA LEU A 78 13.12 10.47 27.74
C LEU A 78 12.44 11.20 28.91
N TYR A 79 12.04 10.47 29.95
CA TYR A 79 11.45 11.06 31.15
C TYR A 79 12.41 12.02 31.84
N HIS A 80 13.67 11.59 32.02
CA HIS A 80 14.70 12.40 32.65
C HIS A 80 14.98 13.70 31.92
N HIS A 81 14.92 13.72 30.60
CA HIS A 81 15.19 14.95 29.84
C HIS A 81 13.99 15.90 29.75
N ASN A 82 12.76 15.39 29.67
CA ASN A 82 11.63 16.21 29.21
C ASN A 82 10.41 16.25 30.15
N PHE A 83 10.27 15.31 31.10
CA PHE A 83 9.00 15.08 31.78
C PHE A 83 9.08 14.93 33.30
N GLN A 84 10.20 15.30 33.93
CA GLN A 84 10.43 15.18 35.38
C GLN A 84 9.37 15.86 36.27
N HIS A 85 8.55 16.75 35.72
CA HIS A 85 7.47 17.44 36.42
C HIS A 85 6.18 16.62 36.57
N ARG A 86 6.08 15.42 35.97
CA ARG A 86 4.88 14.57 35.99
C ARG A 86 5.17 13.30 36.79
N PRO A 87 4.16 12.67 37.43
CA PRO A 87 4.35 11.36 38.07
C PRO A 87 4.85 10.33 37.05
N PHE A 88 6.00 9.73 37.35
CA PHE A 88 6.70 8.80 36.47
C PHE A 88 5.82 7.63 36.07
N GLU A 89 5.15 6.97 37.02
CA GLU A 89 4.32 5.79 36.73
C GLU A 89 3.21 6.11 35.72
N LYS A 90 2.53 7.25 35.89
CA LYS A 90 1.45 7.67 34.98
C LYS A 90 1.99 8.02 33.61
N PHE A 91 3.11 8.75 33.55
CA PHE A 91 3.80 9.05 32.30
C PHE A 91 4.19 7.77 31.58
N TRP A 92 4.78 6.83 32.32
CA TRP A 92 5.30 5.56 31.85
C TRP A 92 4.23 4.73 31.14
N TRP A 93 3.17 4.37 31.85
CA TRP A 93 2.11 3.51 31.31
C TRP A 93 1.39 4.14 30.13
N LEU A 94 1.15 5.45 30.18
CA LEU A 94 0.47 6.17 29.11
C LEU A 94 1.33 6.20 27.85
N ASN A 95 2.60 6.57 27.98
CA ASN A 95 3.52 6.69 26.86
C ASN A 95 3.84 5.31 26.25
N LEU A 96 4.03 4.29 27.09
CA LEU A 96 4.21 2.91 26.66
C LEU A 96 3.01 2.44 25.81
N ARG A 97 1.78 2.65 26.31
CA ARG A 97 0.56 2.31 25.56
C ARG A 97 0.52 3.01 24.19
N TYR A 98 0.75 4.33 24.15
CA TYR A 98 0.69 5.08 22.90
C TYR A 98 1.76 4.66 21.90
N LYS A 99 3.01 4.45 22.34
CA LYS A 99 4.10 4.04 21.46
C LYS A 99 3.89 2.64 20.90
N SER A 100 3.50 1.68 21.74
CA SER A 100 3.18 0.33 21.29
C SER A 100 2.04 0.32 20.27
N LEU A 101 0.92 1.00 20.55
CA LEU A 101 -0.18 1.08 19.58
C LEU A 101 0.27 1.72 18.26
N ASN A 102 0.98 2.85 18.32
CA ASN A 102 1.46 3.54 17.12
C ASN A 102 2.44 2.71 16.30
N HIS A 103 3.32 1.95 16.95
CA HIS A 103 4.28 1.08 16.29
C HIS A 103 3.55 -0.01 15.47
N PHE A 104 2.68 -0.77 16.13
CA PHE A 104 1.99 -1.87 15.47
C PHE A 104 0.98 -1.38 14.43
N ASN A 105 0.31 -0.25 14.66
CA ASN A 105 -0.57 0.36 13.65
C ASN A 105 0.20 0.78 12.40
N LYS A 106 1.42 1.31 12.55
CA LYS A 106 2.27 1.65 11.39
C LYS A 106 2.66 0.40 10.59
N ILE A 107 3.01 -0.70 11.27
CA ILE A 107 3.38 -1.95 10.59
C ILE A 107 2.17 -2.53 9.86
N LYS A 108 1.02 -2.66 10.55
CA LYS A 108 -0.24 -3.14 9.97
C LYS A 108 -0.65 -2.35 8.73
N ASN A 109 -0.58 -1.02 8.79
CA ASN A 109 -0.93 -0.16 7.66
C ASN A 109 0.03 -0.35 6.48
N ARG A 110 1.32 -0.55 6.73
CA ARG A 110 2.30 -0.86 5.67
C ARG A 110 2.05 -2.21 5.04
N GLN A 111 1.72 -3.23 5.84
CA GLN A 111 1.36 -4.55 5.35
C GLN A 111 0.11 -4.47 4.47
N TYR A 112 -0.95 -3.81 4.95
CA TYR A 112 -2.17 -3.60 4.17
C TYR A 112 -1.91 -2.89 2.83
N GLN A 113 -1.09 -1.84 2.83
CA GLN A 113 -0.70 -1.14 1.60
C GLN A 113 0.08 -2.03 0.65
N PHE A 114 0.95 -2.90 1.17
CA PHE A 114 1.69 -3.87 0.38
C PHE A 114 0.75 -4.90 -0.26
N GLU A 115 -0.11 -5.53 0.54
CA GLU A 115 -1.09 -6.53 0.09
C GLU A 115 -2.01 -5.94 -0.98
N THR A 116 -2.52 -4.73 -0.76
CA THR A 116 -3.37 -4.02 -1.74
C THR A 116 -2.64 -3.79 -3.07
N LYS A 117 -1.36 -3.38 -3.03
CA LYS A 117 -0.56 -3.20 -4.25
C LYS A 117 -0.35 -4.51 -4.99
N VAL A 118 -0.06 -5.60 -4.28
CA VAL A 118 0.11 -6.93 -4.87
C VAL A 118 -1.20 -7.40 -5.51
N SER A 119 -2.33 -7.27 -4.82
CA SER A 119 -3.65 -7.62 -5.36
C SER A 119 -3.99 -6.83 -6.62
N ASN A 120 -3.73 -5.51 -6.64
CA ASN A 120 -3.95 -4.68 -7.82
C ASN A 120 -3.07 -5.08 -9.00
N ASN A 121 -1.82 -5.44 -8.75
CA ASN A 121 -0.93 -5.95 -9.80
C ASN A 121 -1.45 -7.26 -10.39
N ASN A 122 -1.96 -8.17 -9.56
CA ASN A 122 -2.54 -9.44 -10.03
C ASN A 122 -3.80 -9.21 -10.88
N LEU A 123 -4.67 -8.28 -10.48
CA LEU A 123 -5.83 -7.89 -11.27
C LEU A 123 -5.42 -7.29 -12.62
N ASN A 124 -4.39 -6.44 -12.65
CA ASN A 124 -3.86 -5.86 -13.87
C ASN A 124 -3.28 -6.92 -14.82
N LEU A 125 -2.55 -7.91 -14.29
CA LEU A 125 -2.03 -9.03 -15.09
C LEU A 125 -3.16 -9.89 -15.65
N SER A 126 -4.18 -10.21 -14.86
CA SER A 126 -5.37 -10.94 -15.33
C SER A 126 -6.10 -10.16 -16.43
N ASN A 127 -6.27 -8.85 -16.26
CA ASN A 127 -6.88 -7.99 -17.27
C ASN A 127 -6.04 -7.94 -18.57
N LEU A 128 -4.72 -7.90 -18.46
CA LEU A 128 -3.82 -7.96 -19.62
C LEU A 128 -3.94 -9.31 -20.33
N PHE A 129 -3.93 -10.42 -19.58
CA PHE A 129 -4.08 -11.77 -20.13
C PHE A 129 -5.41 -11.91 -20.88
N ASN A 130 -6.51 -11.46 -20.28
CA ASN A 130 -7.83 -11.46 -20.90
C ASN A 130 -7.88 -10.59 -22.18
N LYS A 131 -7.17 -9.45 -22.21
CA LYS A 131 -7.05 -8.62 -23.43
C LYS A 131 -6.26 -9.33 -24.52
N ILE A 132 -5.14 -9.96 -24.18
CA ILE A 132 -4.33 -10.73 -25.12
C ILE A 132 -5.16 -11.87 -25.70
N GLN A 133 -5.83 -12.65 -24.86
CA GLN A 133 -6.69 -13.76 -25.29
C GLN A 133 -7.80 -13.29 -26.23
N ARG A 134 -8.51 -12.20 -25.92
CA ARG A 134 -9.53 -11.61 -26.82
C ARG A 134 -8.95 -11.12 -28.15
N THR A 135 -7.70 -10.65 -28.15
CA THR A 135 -7.02 -10.18 -29.36
C THR A 135 -6.58 -11.37 -30.22
N LEU A 136 -6.09 -12.44 -29.60
CA LEU A 136 -5.71 -13.69 -30.27
C LEU A 136 -6.94 -14.44 -30.81
N ASP A 137 -8.04 -14.51 -30.05
CA ASP A 137 -9.34 -15.05 -30.50
C ASP A 137 -9.97 -14.16 -31.60
N GLY A 138 -9.54 -12.90 -31.69
CA GLY A 138 -9.92 -11.96 -32.76
C GLY A 138 -9.11 -12.12 -34.04
N SER A 139 -8.09 -12.98 -34.09
CA SER A 139 -7.23 -13.15 -35.28
C SER A 139 -8.02 -13.56 -36.53
N GLU A 140 -9.03 -14.42 -36.41
CA GLU A 140 -9.93 -14.76 -37.52
C GLU A 140 -10.76 -13.56 -38.00
N LYS A 141 -11.20 -12.69 -37.07
CA LYS A 141 -11.95 -11.47 -37.41
C LYS A 141 -11.07 -10.40 -38.05
N ILE A 142 -9.80 -10.33 -37.68
CA ILE A 142 -8.83 -9.40 -38.28
C ILE A 142 -8.51 -9.83 -39.71
N VAL A 143 -8.25 -11.12 -39.96
CA VAL A 143 -8.01 -11.64 -41.31
C VAL A 143 -9.25 -11.44 -42.20
N ALA A 144 -10.45 -11.76 -41.68
CA ALA A 144 -11.70 -11.51 -42.41
C ALA A 144 -11.94 -10.01 -42.69
N PHE A 145 -11.57 -9.13 -41.76
CA PHE A 145 -11.65 -7.68 -41.95
C PHE A 145 -10.65 -7.19 -43.02
N GLU A 146 -9.41 -7.67 -43.00
CA GLU A 146 -8.39 -7.32 -44.00
C GLU A 146 -8.79 -7.77 -45.41
N GLU A 147 -9.36 -8.96 -45.55
CA GLU A 147 -9.90 -9.44 -46.83
C GLU A 147 -11.06 -8.59 -47.33
N LYS A 148 -12.01 -8.24 -46.45
CA LYS A 148 -13.11 -7.33 -46.79
C LYS A 148 -12.62 -5.94 -47.20
N MET A 149 -11.59 -5.42 -46.52
CA MET A 149 -10.99 -4.14 -46.88
C MET A 149 -10.29 -4.19 -48.25
N LYS A 150 -9.61 -5.28 -48.58
CA LYS A 150 -9.04 -5.50 -49.92
C LYS A 150 -10.11 -5.58 -50.99
N GLN A 151 -11.26 -6.23 -50.72
CA GLN A 151 -12.39 -6.29 -51.65
C GLN A 151 -13.03 -4.90 -51.85
N LEU A 152 -13.23 -4.14 -50.77
CA LEU A 152 -13.73 -2.77 -50.86
C LEU A 152 -12.80 -1.89 -51.71
N GLN A 153 -11.49 -1.96 -51.50
CA GLN A 153 -10.50 -1.20 -52.27
C GLN A 153 -10.55 -1.46 -53.78
N LYS A 154 -11.01 -2.65 -54.22
CA LYS A 154 -11.21 -2.98 -55.63
C LYS A 154 -12.48 -2.34 -56.22
N LEU A 155 -13.52 -2.15 -55.40
CA LEU A 155 -14.82 -1.58 -55.80
C LEU A 155 -14.85 -0.04 -55.78
N LEU A 156 -13.85 0.58 -55.16
CA LEU A 156 -13.78 2.04 -55.06
C LEU A 156 -13.25 2.69 -56.33
N ASN A 157 -13.97 3.70 -56.80
CA ASN A 157 -13.56 4.51 -57.94
C ASN A 157 -12.47 5.52 -57.53
N PRO A 158 -11.66 6.05 -58.47
CA PRO A 158 -10.54 6.95 -58.15
C PRO A 158 -10.93 8.17 -57.29
N LYS A 159 -12.13 8.73 -57.53
CA LYS A 159 -12.67 9.87 -56.75
C LYS A 159 -13.08 9.48 -55.32
N GLU A 160 -13.50 8.24 -55.11
CA GLU A 160 -13.87 7.73 -53.78
C GLU A 160 -12.60 7.40 -52.97
N LYS A 161 -11.56 6.88 -53.64
CA LYS A 161 -10.23 6.68 -53.05
C LYS A 161 -9.60 8.02 -52.64
N GLU A 162 -9.57 9.00 -53.54
CA GLU A 162 -9.06 10.34 -53.24
C GLU A 162 -9.83 11.00 -52.06
N CYS A 163 -11.15 10.80 -51.98
CA CYS A 163 -11.95 11.30 -50.87
C CYS A 163 -11.61 10.59 -49.54
N LEU A 164 -11.38 9.28 -49.53
CA LEU A 164 -10.98 8.55 -48.32
C LEU A 164 -9.57 8.93 -47.88
N ASP A 165 -8.63 9.06 -48.82
CA ASP A 165 -7.25 9.44 -48.53
C ASP A 165 -7.18 10.83 -47.89
N GLN A 166 -7.98 11.78 -48.37
CA GLN A 166 -8.10 13.13 -47.78
C GLN A 166 -8.77 13.13 -46.39
N ILE A 167 -9.67 12.20 -46.09
CA ILE A 167 -10.32 12.09 -44.77
C ILE A 167 -9.39 11.41 -43.76
N CYS A 168 -8.65 10.39 -44.19
CA CYS A 168 -7.71 9.64 -43.36
C CYS A 168 -6.43 10.46 -43.07
N ASN A 169 -5.91 11.15 -44.08
CA ASN A 169 -4.77 12.05 -43.92
C ASN A 169 -5.29 13.44 -43.55
N LYS A 170 -5.48 13.68 -42.25
CA LYS A 170 -5.99 14.94 -41.65
C LYS A 170 -5.24 16.23 -42.01
N ASN A 171 -4.25 16.18 -42.90
CA ASN A 171 -3.37 17.28 -43.26
C ASN A 171 -3.74 17.99 -44.57
N ASP A 172 -4.64 17.44 -45.39
CA ASP A 172 -5.05 18.06 -46.65
C ASP A 172 -6.41 18.75 -46.54
N ALA A 173 -6.51 20.00 -47.00
CA ALA A 173 -7.79 20.70 -47.15
C ALA A 173 -8.68 19.91 -48.12
N CYS A 174 -9.81 19.41 -47.64
CA CYS A 174 -10.71 18.56 -48.42
C CYS A 174 -11.17 19.29 -49.69
N LYS A 175 -10.85 18.74 -50.86
CA LYS A 175 -11.18 19.34 -52.18
C LYS A 175 -12.68 19.26 -52.52
N PHE A 176 -13.46 18.55 -51.70
CA PHE A 176 -14.87 18.31 -51.92
C PHE A 176 -15.73 19.11 -50.94
N SER A 177 -16.89 19.60 -51.39
CA SER A 177 -17.87 20.20 -50.50
C SER A 177 -18.45 19.17 -49.53
N LYS A 178 -18.87 19.58 -48.33
CA LYS A 178 -19.43 18.69 -47.29
C LYS A 178 -20.56 17.79 -47.82
N ASN A 179 -21.44 18.34 -48.68
CA ASN A 179 -22.53 17.57 -49.28
C ASN A 179 -22.01 16.47 -50.23
N LYS A 180 -20.97 16.76 -51.00
CA LYS A 180 -20.36 15.81 -51.93
C LYS A 180 -19.59 14.70 -51.19
N VAL A 181 -18.90 15.05 -50.10
CA VAL A 181 -18.30 14.08 -49.17
C VAL A 181 -19.36 13.14 -48.61
N ASN A 182 -20.49 13.66 -48.14
CA ASN A 182 -21.57 12.83 -47.60
C ASN A 182 -22.17 11.88 -48.64
N THR A 183 -22.30 12.31 -49.90
CA THR A 183 -22.77 11.43 -51.00
C THR A 183 -21.76 10.33 -51.31
N ILE A 184 -20.46 10.66 -51.36
CA ILE A 184 -19.38 9.70 -51.57
C ILE A 184 -19.33 8.69 -50.43
N LEU A 185 -19.41 9.13 -49.16
CA LEU A 185 -19.45 8.24 -48.01
C LEU A 185 -20.68 7.32 -48.01
N LYS A 186 -21.84 7.80 -48.47
CA LYS A 186 -23.03 6.95 -48.66
C LYS A 186 -22.81 5.87 -49.72
N SER A 187 -22.18 6.21 -50.85
CA SER A 187 -21.81 5.25 -51.91
C SER A 187 -20.85 4.18 -51.39
N ILE A 188 -19.80 4.60 -50.68
CA ILE A 188 -18.81 3.71 -50.07
C ILE A 188 -19.48 2.76 -49.07
N ARG A 189 -20.40 3.27 -48.24
CA ARG A 189 -21.15 2.48 -47.26
C ARG A 189 -22.06 1.44 -47.92
N GLN A 190 -22.70 1.79 -49.04
CA GLN A 190 -23.49 0.84 -49.82
C GLN A 190 -22.62 -0.28 -50.40
N LYS A 191 -21.45 0.06 -50.96
CA LYS A 191 -20.48 -0.93 -51.47
C LYS A 191 -19.93 -1.82 -50.37
N TYR A 192 -19.71 -1.28 -49.17
CA TYR A 192 -19.30 -2.05 -48.00
C TYR A 192 -20.38 -3.06 -47.60
N ASN A 193 -21.64 -2.64 -47.52
CA ASN A 193 -22.76 -3.53 -47.18
C ASN A 193 -23.02 -4.61 -48.25
N GLN A 194 -22.61 -4.39 -49.50
CA GLN A 194 -22.68 -5.41 -50.57
C GLN A 194 -21.63 -6.52 -50.43
N ILE A 195 -20.57 -6.30 -49.63
CA ILE A 195 -19.56 -7.32 -49.32
C ILE A 195 -20.02 -8.20 -48.14
N ASP A 196 -21.01 -7.74 -47.36
CA ASP A 196 -21.57 -8.46 -46.20
C ASP A 196 -22.71 -9.44 -46.55
N ASN A 197 -23.29 -9.33 -47.76
CA ASN A 197 -24.29 -10.27 -48.31
C ASN A 197 -23.66 -11.20 -49.34
#